data_AF-A0A1Q8B8B6-F1
#
_entry.id   AF-A0A1Q8B8B6-F1
#
_cell.length_a   1.000
_cell.length_b   1.000
_cell.length_c   1.000
_cell.angle_alpha   90.00
_cell.angle_beta   90.00
_cell.angle_gamma   90.00
#
_symmetry.space_group_name_H-M   'P 1'
#
loop_
_entity.id
_entity.type
_entity.pdbx_description
1 polymer ?
#
loop_
_entity_poly.entity_id
_entity_poly.type
_entity_poly.pdbx_seq_one_letter_code
_entity_poly.pdbx_strand_id
1 'polypeptide(L)' 'MPVPGVDFLGLLPEEFQTSVVFAAGIGTRSERPDRAKALVEFISGNKGAAILRASGMEPAATAGSGRPLTKVR' A
#
# COMPACT_ATOMS: atom_id res chain seq x y z
N MET A 1 -12.14 8.25 10.35
CA MET A 1 -12.30 9.38 11.29
C MET A 1 -12.49 8.83 12.70
N PRO A 2 -11.91 9.47 13.73
CA PRO A 2 -11.83 8.91 15.07
C PRO A 2 -13.21 8.67 15.68
N VAL A 3 -13.32 7.55 16.40
CA VAL A 3 -14.51 7.17 17.15
C VAL A 3 -14.65 8.10 18.36
N PRO A 4 -15.87 8.56 18.72
CA PRO A 4 -16.06 9.41 19.89
C PRO A 4 -15.44 8.77 21.15
N GLY A 5 -14.66 9.55 21.90
CA GLY A 5 -13.99 9.11 23.13
C GLY A 5 -12.59 8.48 22.93
N VAL A 6 -12.03 8.51 21.72
CA VAL A 6 -10.68 8.00 21.44
C VAL A 6 -9.76 9.14 21.00
N ASP A 7 -8.67 9.33 21.74
CA ASP A 7 -7.60 10.25 21.37
C ASP A 7 -6.64 9.60 20.39
N PHE A 8 -6.37 10.28 19.26
CA PHE A 8 -5.33 9.86 18.33
C PHE A 8 -3.98 10.37 18.82
N LEU A 9 -3.16 9.47 19.38
CA LEU A 9 -1.85 9.80 19.94
C LEU A 9 -0.73 9.89 18.88
N GLY A 10 -1.06 9.77 17.59
CA GLY A 10 -0.09 9.70 16.51
C GLY A 10 0.16 8.27 16.04
N LEU A 11 1.08 8.13 15.10
CA LEU A 11 1.55 6.82 14.63
C LEU A 11 2.48 6.20 15.68
N LEU A 12 2.43 4.88 15.77
CA LEU A 12 3.33 4.12 16.63
C LEU A 12 4.78 4.31 16.12
N PRO A 13 5.79 4.43 17.00
CA PRO A 13 7.18 4.49 16.56
C PRO A 13 7.52 3.29 15.67
N GLU A 14 8.39 3.52 14.68
CA GLU A 14 8.70 2.55 13.62
C GLU A 14 9.19 1.20 14.17
N GLU A 15 9.93 1.23 15.29
CA GLU A 15 10.45 0.03 15.97
C GLU A 15 9.34 -0.89 16.53
N PHE A 16 8.16 -0.33 16.79
CA PHE A 16 6.98 -1.06 17.28
C PHE A 16 5.91 -1.22 16.20
N GLN A 17 6.06 -0.58 15.04
CA GLN A 17 5.09 -0.63 13.96
C GLN A 17 5.34 -1.83 13.04
N THR A 18 4.43 -2.80 13.08
CA THR A 18 4.43 -3.90 12.11
C THR A 18 4.00 -3.40 10.74
N SER A 19 4.91 -3.43 9.77
CA SER A 19 4.61 -3.09 8.38
C SER A 19 3.91 -4.25 7.68
N VAL A 20 2.65 -4.05 7.27
CA VAL A 20 1.90 -4.99 6.44
C VAL A 20 1.98 -4.51 4.99
N VAL A 21 2.69 -5.27 4.15
CA VAL A 21 2.86 -4.95 2.73
C VAL A 21 1.80 -5.67 1.91
N PHE A 22 0.98 -4.90 1.17
CA PHE A 22 0.06 -5.42 0.18
C PHE A 22 0.68 -5.34 -1.21
N ALA A 23 0.57 -6.43 -1.98
CA ALA A 23 1.08 -6.51 -3.34
C ALA A 23 -0.07 -6.81 -4.32
N ALA A 24 -0.01 -6.22 -5.52
CA ALA A 24 -0.90 -6.55 -6.61
C ALA A 24 -0.16 -7.45 -7.61
N GLY A 25 -0.75 -8.62 -7.92
CA GLY A 25 -0.22 -9.58 -8.88
C GLY A 25 -1.17 -9.80 -10.04
N ILE A 26 -0.62 -10.04 -11.24
CA ILE A 26 -1.40 -10.43 -12.41
C ILE A 26 -1.21 -11.92 -12.62
N GLY A 27 -2.31 -12.67 -12.60
CA GLY A 27 -2.28 -14.11 -12.81
C GLY A 27 -1.75 -14.46 -14.20
N THR A 28 -0.88 -15.47 -14.30
CA THR A 28 -0.25 -15.90 -15.56
C THR A 28 -1.25 -16.42 -16.60
N ARG A 29 -2.43 -16.88 -16.15
CA ARG A 29 -3.55 -17.34 -16.99
C ARG A 29 -4.66 -16.30 -17.12
N SER A 30 -4.39 -15.03 -16.82
CA SER A 30 -5.40 -13.99 -16.97
C SER A 30 -5.85 -13.89 -18.42
N GLU A 31 -7.16 -13.93 -18.65
CA GLU A 31 -7.75 -13.72 -19.98
C GLU A 31 -7.61 -12.25 -20.45
N ARG A 32 -7.30 -11.34 -19.53
CA ARG A 32 -7.28 -9.88 -19.77
C ARG A 32 -6.09 -9.20 -19.08
N PRO A 33 -4.84 -9.59 -19.40
CA PRO A 33 -3.66 -9.09 -18.71
C PRO A 33 -3.50 -7.57 -18.85
N ASP A 34 -3.84 -6.98 -20.00
CA ASP A 34 -3.70 -5.54 -20.22
C ASP A 34 -4.68 -4.73 -19.36
N ARG A 35 -5.89 -5.25 -19.13
CA ARG A 35 -6.84 -4.60 -18.21
C ARG A 35 -6.41 -4.75 -16.75
N ALA A 36 -5.83 -5.90 -16.40
CA ALA A 36 -5.26 -6.08 -15.06
C ALA A 36 -4.10 -5.11 -14.82
N LYS A 37 -3.22 -4.90 -15.81
CA LYS A 37 -2.16 -3.88 -15.74
C LYS A 37 -2.73 -2.48 -15.54
N ALA A 38 -3.71 -2.09 -16.36
CA ALA A 38 -4.35 -0.77 -16.25
C ALA A 38 -4.99 -0.55 -14.86
N LEU A 39 -5.55 -1.59 -14.24
CA LEU A 39 -6.07 -1.51 -12.87
C LEU A 39 -4.95 -1.29 -11.85
N VAL A 40 -3.85 -2.05 -11.95
CA VAL A 40 -2.69 -1.87 -11.06
C VAL A 40 -2.12 -0.46 -11.20
N GLU A 41 -1.95 0.03 -12.42
CA GLU A 41 -1.50 1.40 -12.69
C GLU A 41 -2.45 2.45 -12.12
N PHE A 42 -3.77 2.22 -12.21
CA PHE A 42 -4.76 3.13 -11.64
C PHE A 42 -4.69 3.18 -10.10
N ILE A 43 -4.54 2.04 -9.44
CA ILE A 43 -4.43 1.93 -7.98
C ILE A 43 -3.11 2.54 -7.50
N SER A 44 -2.01 2.31 -8.21
CA SER A 44 -0.69 2.86 -7.88
C SER A 44 -0.50 4.32 -8.32
N GLY A 45 -1.36 4.84 -9.19
CA GLY A 45 -1.31 6.22 -9.67
C GLY A 45 -1.77 7.24 -8.62
N ASN A 46 -1.63 8.53 -8.94
CA ASN A 46 -1.90 9.63 -8.00
C ASN A 46 -3.31 9.59 -7.38
N LYS A 47 -4.33 9.24 -8.18
CA LYS A 47 -5.72 9.13 -7.71
C LYS A 47 -5.88 7.97 -6.72
N GLY A 48 -5.30 6.81 -7.04
CA GLY A 48 -5.29 5.68 -6.11
C GLY A 48 -4.52 6.01 -4.84
N ALA A 49 -3.32 6.58 -4.94
CA ALA A 49 -2.52 7.01 -3.79
C ALA A 49 -3.25 7.97 -2.86
N ALA A 50 -4.09 8.88 -3.38
CA ALA A 50 -4.91 9.76 -2.56
C ALA A 50 -6.00 8.99 -1.78
N ILE A 51 -6.63 7.99 -2.42
CA ILE A 51 -7.64 7.14 -1.79
C ILE A 51 -7.01 6.25 -0.72
N LEU A 52 -5.86 5.64 -1.00
CA LEU A 52 -5.12 4.81 -0.03
C LEU A 52 -4.80 5.63 1.24
N ARG A 53 -4.28 6.84 1.09
CA ARG A 53 -4.01 7.74 2.22
C ARG A 53 -5.28 8.08 3.02
N ALA A 54 -6.38 8.37 2.34
CA ALA A 54 -7.66 8.65 3.01
C ALA A 54 -8.19 7.44 3.80
N SER A 55 -7.87 6.22 3.36
CA SER A 55 -8.20 4.98 4.05
C SER A 55 -7.23 4.59 5.18
N GLY A 56 -6.17 5.38 5.41
CA GLY A 56 -5.15 5.11 6.41
C GLY A 56 -4.05 4.14 5.96
N MET A 57 -3.94 3.87 4.66
CA MET A 57 -2.85 3.11 4.06
C MET A 57 -1.76 4.02 3.52
N GLU A 58 -0.52 3.57 3.61
CA GLU A 58 0.60 4.21 2.95
C GLU A 58 0.72 3.68 1.51
N PRO A 59 0.63 4.54 0.47
CA PRO A 59 0.79 4.09 -0.90
C PRO A 59 2.19 3.53 -1.14
N ALA A 60 2.28 2.47 -1.94
CA ALA A 60 3.57 1.98 -2.41
C ALA A 60 4.28 3.12 -3.15
N ALA A 61 5.36 3.63 -2.56
CA ALA A 61 6.14 4.69 -3.18
C ALA A 61 6.55 4.25 -4.59
N THR A 62 6.32 5.10 -5.59
CA THR A 62 7.00 4.96 -6.88
C THR A 62 8.49 4.76 -6.58
N ALA A 63 9.04 3.64 -7.04
CA ALA A 63 10.37 3.09 -6.74
C ALA A 63 11.33 4.07 -6.03
N GLY A 64 11.47 3.95 -4.70
CA GLY A 64 12.42 4.81 -3.99
C GLY A 64 12.55 4.64 -2.47
N SER A 65 11.54 4.10 -1.79
CA SER A 65 11.63 3.88 -0.33
C SER A 65 10.98 2.57 0.07
N GLY A 66 11.41 1.48 -0.57
CA GLY A 66 11.22 0.14 -0.02
C GLY A 66 12.38 -0.14 0.92
N ARG A 67 12.09 -0.34 2.22
CA ARG A 67 13.04 -1.03 3.11
C ARG A 67 13.49 -2.30 2.36
N PRO A 68 14.79 -2.51 2.11
CA PRO A 68 15.24 -3.63 1.30
C PRO A 68 14.71 -4.90 1.95
N LEU A 69 14.05 -5.75 1.17
CA LEU A 69 13.64 -7.07 1.60
C LEU A 69 14.92 -7.85 1.95
N THR A 70 15.29 -7.84 3.23
CA THR A 70 16.42 -8.62 3.73
C THR A 70 16.09 -10.07 3.44
N LYS A 71 16.78 -10.63 2.45
CA LYS A 71 16.69 -12.03 2.06
C LYS A 71 17.10 -12.88 3.28
N VAL A 72 16.13 -13.39 4.03
CA VAL A 72 16.39 -14.47 4.98
C VAL A 72 16.64 -15.71 4.14
N ARG A 73 17.86 -16.25 4.26
CA ARG A 73 18.30 -17.49 3.63
C ARG A 73 17.52 -18.69 4.15
#